data_AF-A0A533ZRU9-F1
#
_entry.id   AF-A0A533ZRU9-F1
#
_cell.length_a   1.000
_cell.length_b   1.000
_cell.length_c   1.000
_cell.angle_alpha   90.00
_cell.angle_beta   90.00
_cell.angle_gamma   90.00
#
_symmetry.space_group_name_H-M   'P 1'
#
loop_
_entity.id
_entity.type
_entity.pdbx_description
1 polymer ?
#
loop_
_entity_poly.entity_id
_entity_poly.type
_entity_poly.pdbx_seq_one_letter_code
_entity_poly.pdbx_strand_id
1 'polypeptide(L)'
;MNQRQQRSWLGRAFLSSAVFVIIVAIGCTIPEVRKADKLAAQGRWDEAVEAYRQAQKKAPFDPAIQTALEQAKARAAEQHYTEGRRFLKENRLAEALSAFKQALGLD
;
A
#
# COMPACT_ATOMS: atom_id res chain seq x y z
N MET A 1 -29.30 41.11 -29.65
CA MET A 1 -28.57 40.59 -28.47
C MET A 1 -29.10 39.19 -28.12
N ASN A 2 -28.33 38.11 -27.91
CA ASN A 2 -27.14 37.56 -28.55
C ASN A 2 -27.14 36.04 -28.23
N GLN A 3 -27.72 35.21 -29.08
CA GLN A 3 -27.80 33.72 -28.94
C GLN A 3 -26.41 33.03 -28.88
N ARG A 4 -25.32 33.76 -29.19
CA ARG A 4 -23.94 33.27 -29.02
C ARG A 4 -23.48 33.23 -27.55
N GLN A 5 -24.13 33.98 -26.65
CA GLN A 5 -23.71 34.13 -25.25
C GLN A 5 -24.13 32.97 -24.35
N GLN A 6 -25.22 32.24 -24.68
CA GLN A 6 -25.69 31.10 -23.89
C GLN A 6 -24.89 29.81 -24.16
N ARG A 7 -24.42 29.59 -25.40
CA ARG A 7 -23.59 28.42 -25.77
C ARG A 7 -22.23 28.41 -25.07
N SER A 8 -21.67 29.58 -24.75
CA SER A 8 -20.39 29.69 -24.05
C SER A 8 -20.49 29.45 -22.53
N TRP A 9 -21.68 29.62 -21.93
CA TRP A 9 -21.91 29.35 -20.51
C TRP A 9 -22.09 27.86 -20.21
N LEU A 10 -22.84 27.14 -21.07
CA LEU A 10 -23.03 25.69 -20.97
C LEU A 10 -21.71 24.93 -21.21
N GLY A 11 -20.91 25.33 -22.21
CA GLY A 11 -19.62 24.71 -22.49
C GLY A 11 -18.57 24.93 -21.41
N ARG A 12 -18.57 26.11 -20.76
CA ARG A 12 -17.65 26.41 -19.65
C ARG A 12 -18.00 25.63 -18.40
N ALA A 13 -19.28 25.53 -18.03
CA ALA A 13 -19.71 24.72 -16.88
C ALA A 13 -19.45 23.22 -17.08
N PHE A 14 -19.64 22.71 -18.29
CA PHE A 14 -19.35 21.31 -18.63
C PHE A 14 -17.84 21.01 -18.62
N LEU A 15 -17.01 21.92 -19.15
CA LEU A 15 -15.55 21.80 -19.06
C LEU A 15 -15.05 21.89 -17.61
N SER A 16 -15.62 22.76 -16.78
CA SER A 16 -15.24 22.90 -15.37
C SER A 16 -15.54 21.65 -14.54
N SER A 17 -16.67 20.98 -14.80
CA SER A 17 -17.03 19.72 -14.11
C SER A 17 -16.16 18.54 -14.54
N ALA A 18 -15.78 18.46 -15.81
CA ALA A 18 -14.93 17.39 -16.33
C ALA A 18 -13.48 17.51 -15.83
N VAL A 19 -12.97 18.74 -15.67
CA VAL A 19 -11.61 18.98 -15.13
C VAL A 19 -11.51 18.58 -13.66
N PHE A 20 -12.56 18.73 -12.86
CA PHE A 20 -12.56 18.34 -11.44
C PHE A 20 -12.47 16.81 -11.26
N VAL A 21 -13.08 16.03 -12.16
CA VAL A 21 -13.01 14.56 -12.17
C VAL A 21 -11.61 14.05 -12.60
N ILE A 22 -10.92 14.78 -13.47
CA ILE A 22 -9.57 14.41 -13.94
C ILE A 22 -8.48 14.68 -12.88
N ILE A 23 -8.64 15.69 -12.02
CA ILE A 23 -7.67 16.00 -10.94
C ILE A 23 -7.65 14.90 -9.85
N VAL A 24 -8.79 14.25 -9.60
CA VAL A 24 -8.88 13.12 -8.63
C VAL A 24 -8.11 11.88 -9.11
N ALA A 25 -7.89 11.73 -10.42
CA ALA A 25 -7.25 10.56 -11.02
C ALA A 25 -5.70 10.62 -11.04
N ILE A 26 -5.09 11.74 -10.62
CA ILE A 26 -3.63 11.80 -10.46
C ILE A 26 -3.31 11.15 -9.12
N GLY A 27 -3.25 9.82 -9.14
CA GLY A 27 -2.95 8.98 -7.99
C GLY A 27 -1.83 9.56 -7.15
N CYS A 28 -2.12 9.74 -5.86
CA CYS A 28 -1.17 10.14 -4.83
C CYS A 28 0.05 9.22 -4.91
N THR A 29 1.12 9.68 -5.54
CA THR A 29 2.40 8.97 -5.55
C THR A 29 3.12 9.30 -4.27
N ILE A 30 2.66 8.67 -3.19
CA ILE A 30 3.26 8.77 -1.88
C ILE A 30 4.68 8.18 -1.99
N PRO A 31 5.74 8.98 -1.75
CA PRO A 31 7.11 8.50 -1.92
C PRO A 31 7.42 7.30 -1.01
N GLU A 32 6.72 7.18 0.13
CA GLU A 32 6.82 6.06 1.05
C GLU A 32 6.32 4.74 0.44
N VAL A 33 5.24 4.77 -0.37
CA VAL A 33 4.73 3.58 -1.08
C VAL A 33 5.78 3.06 -2.05
N ARG A 34 6.38 3.95 -2.85
CA ARG A 34 7.45 3.57 -3.78
C ARG A 34 8.68 2.99 -3.07
N LYS A 35 8.99 3.49 -1.87
CA LYS A 35 10.08 2.93 -1.05
C LYS A 35 9.70 1.54 -0.54
N ALA A 36 8.47 1.35 -0.08
CA ALA A 36 7.95 0.07 0.37
C ALA A 36 7.95 -0.97 -0.76
N ASP A 37 7.51 -0.59 -1.96
CA ASP A 37 7.56 -1.43 -3.16
C ASP A 37 8.98 -1.92 -3.47
N LYS A 38 9.97 -1.02 -3.37
CA LYS A 38 11.39 -1.37 -3.60
C LYS A 38 11.90 -2.36 -2.55
N LEU A 39 11.51 -2.19 -1.29
CA LEU A 39 11.89 -3.10 -0.20
C LEU A 39 11.23 -4.48 -0.37
N ALA A 40 9.95 -4.50 -0.74
CA ALA A 40 9.22 -5.71 -1.08
C ALA A 40 9.87 -6.46 -2.25
N ALA A 41 10.26 -5.74 -3.31
CA ALA A 41 10.97 -6.30 -4.46
C ALA A 41 12.36 -6.86 -4.10
N GLN A 42 12.99 -6.36 -3.04
CA GLN A 42 14.24 -6.90 -2.49
C GLN A 42 14.04 -8.09 -1.55
N GLY A 43 12.79 -8.49 -1.30
CA GLY A 43 12.46 -9.54 -0.32
C GLY A 43 12.59 -9.10 1.14
N ARG A 44 12.70 -7.80 1.39
CA ARG A 44 12.82 -7.20 2.73
C ARG A 44 11.43 -6.84 3.25
N TRP A 45 10.62 -7.86 3.48
CA TRP A 45 9.18 -7.68 3.73
C TRP A 45 8.89 -7.00 5.07
N ASP A 46 9.66 -7.24 6.12
CA ASP A 46 9.52 -6.53 7.40
C ASP A 46 9.69 -5.01 7.23
N GLU A 47 10.71 -4.59 6.50
CA GLU A 47 10.96 -3.16 6.23
C GLU A 47 9.91 -2.57 5.28
N ALA A 48 9.41 -3.36 4.34
CA ALA A 48 8.31 -2.96 3.46
C ALA A 48 7.03 -2.70 4.27
N VAL A 49 6.68 -3.58 5.22
CA VAL A 49 5.54 -3.41 6.14
C VAL A 49 5.66 -2.09 6.91
N GLU A 50 6.83 -1.78 7.46
CA GLU A 50 7.04 -0.53 8.18
C GLU A 50 6.91 0.70 7.27
N ALA A 51 7.44 0.64 6.04
CA ALA A 51 7.29 1.72 5.07
C ALA A 51 5.82 1.91 4.64
N TYR A 52 5.07 0.82 4.44
CA TYR A 52 3.63 0.87 4.15
C TYR A 52 2.82 1.41 5.33
N ARG A 53 3.15 1.05 6.57
CA ARG A 53 2.52 1.64 7.78
C ARG A 53 2.74 3.15 7.82
N GLN A 54 3.94 3.62 7.48
CA GLN A 54 4.21 5.06 7.39
C GLN A 54 3.40 5.73 6.27
N ALA A 55 3.28 5.10 5.11
CA ALA A 55 2.41 5.58 4.04
C ALA A 55 0.94 5.64 4.48
N GLN A 56 0.46 4.62 5.17
CA GLN A 56 -0.92 4.56 5.70
C GLN A 56 -1.18 5.66 6.73
N LYS A 57 -0.20 6.01 7.58
CA LYS A 57 -0.33 7.16 8.50
C LYS A 57 -0.54 8.48 7.76
N LYS A 58 0.06 8.65 6.57
CA LYS A 58 -0.09 9.85 5.75
C LYS A 58 -1.40 9.86 4.95
N ALA A 59 -1.84 8.69 4.50
CA ALA A 59 -3.08 8.52 3.74
C ALA A 59 -3.88 7.31 4.28
N PRO A 60 -4.57 7.46 5.42
CA PRO A 60 -5.26 6.35 6.07
C PRO A 60 -6.46 5.83 5.27
N PHE A 61 -7.05 6.68 4.43
CA PHE A 61 -8.22 6.36 3.62
C PHE A 61 -7.89 5.84 2.22
N ASP A 62 -6.61 5.63 1.90
CA ASP A 62 -6.20 5.10 0.60
C ASP A 62 -6.31 3.56 0.59
N PRO A 63 -7.26 2.98 -0.16
CA PRO A 63 -7.46 1.53 -0.20
C PRO A 63 -6.29 0.80 -0.86
N ALA A 64 -5.52 1.46 -1.72
CA ALA A 64 -4.36 0.86 -2.36
C ALA A 64 -3.25 0.59 -1.33
N ILE A 65 -3.02 1.53 -0.42
CA ILE A 65 -2.02 1.38 0.65
C ILE A 65 -2.46 0.31 1.65
N GLN A 66 -3.75 0.27 2.01
CA GLN A 66 -4.29 -0.78 2.88
C GLN A 66 -4.04 -2.15 2.27
N THR A 67 -4.40 -2.33 1.00
CA THR A 67 -4.21 -3.61 0.29
C THR A 67 -2.73 -3.98 0.18
N ALA A 68 -1.86 -3.02 -0.17
CA ALA A 68 -0.43 -3.26 -0.27
C ALA A 68 0.21 -3.61 1.09
N LEU A 69 -0.23 -2.97 2.17
CA LEU A 69 0.21 -3.28 3.53
C LEU A 69 -0.18 -4.70 3.94
N GLU A 70 -1.43 -5.10 3.71
CA GLU A 70 -1.89 -6.46 4.02
C GLU A 70 -1.14 -7.53 3.21
N GLN A 71 -0.89 -7.27 1.93
CA GLN A 71 -0.05 -8.16 1.11
C GLN A 71 1.39 -8.24 1.65
N ALA A 72 1.99 -7.12 2.03
CA ALA A 72 3.34 -7.10 2.58
C ALA A 72 3.43 -7.88 3.91
N LYS A 73 2.44 -7.72 4.79
CA LYS A 73 2.33 -8.47 6.05
C LYS A 73 2.21 -9.97 5.81
N ALA A 74 1.34 -10.39 4.90
CA ALA A 74 1.17 -11.81 4.57
C ALA A 74 2.48 -12.44 4.05
N ARG A 75 3.23 -11.70 3.22
CA ARG A 75 4.55 -12.15 2.73
C ARG A 75 5.60 -12.22 3.84
N ALA A 76 5.67 -11.22 4.72
CA ALA A 76 6.55 -11.24 5.88
C ALA A 76 6.20 -12.41 6.82
N ALA A 77 4.90 -12.65 7.06
CA ALA A 77 4.44 -13.79 7.85
C ALA A 77 4.83 -15.14 7.24
N GLU A 78 4.69 -15.28 5.91
CA GLU A 78 5.11 -16.48 5.17
C GLU A 78 6.62 -16.76 5.32
N GLN A 79 7.46 -15.71 5.30
CA GLN A 79 8.90 -15.85 5.54
C GLN A 79 9.20 -16.35 6.95
N HIS A 80 8.66 -15.67 7.97
CA HIS A 80 8.85 -16.04 9.37
C HIS A 80 8.32 -17.44 9.67
N TYR A 81 7.20 -17.83 9.05
CA TYR A 81 6.68 -19.18 9.14
C TYR A 81 7.63 -20.20 8.51
N THR A 82 8.20 -19.90 7.35
CA THR A 82 9.17 -20.77 6.68
C THR A 82 10.46 -20.92 7.49
N GLU A 83 10.94 -19.84 8.10
CA GLU A 83 12.08 -19.88 9.03
C GLU A 83 11.78 -20.70 10.28
N GLY A 84 10.60 -20.52 10.88
CA GLY A 84 10.15 -21.33 12.00
C GLY A 84 10.12 -22.82 11.66
N ARG A 85 9.61 -23.17 10.47
CA ARG A 85 9.62 -24.54 9.95
C ARG A 85 11.03 -25.08 9.75
N ARG A 86 12.00 -24.24 9.35
CA ARG A 86 13.41 -24.63 9.23
C ARG A 86 14.02 -24.90 10.60
N PHE A 87 13.83 -24.01 11.58
CA PHE A 87 14.33 -24.20 12.94
C PHE A 87 13.72 -25.44 13.62
N LEU A 88 12.45 -25.76 13.36
CA LEU A 88 11.85 -27.01 13.82
C LEU A 88 12.60 -28.24 13.30
N LYS A 89 12.97 -28.26 12.01
CA LYS A 89 13.75 -29.36 11.43
C LYS A 89 15.15 -29.48 12.03
N GLU A 90 15.73 -28.34 12.43
CA GLU A 90 17.03 -28.26 13.12
C GLU A 90 16.92 -28.56 14.63
N ASN A 91 15.74 -28.92 15.15
CA ASN A 91 15.44 -29.13 16.57
C ASN A 91 15.70 -27.90 17.46
N ARG A 92 15.72 -26.70 16.85
CA ARG A 92 15.92 -25.39 17.49
C ARG A 92 14.58 -24.81 17.89
N LEU A 93 13.98 -25.38 18.92
CA LEU A 93 12.60 -25.10 19.31
C LEU A 93 12.37 -23.65 19.77
N ALA A 94 13.36 -23.04 20.44
CA ALA A 94 13.26 -21.66 20.91
C ALA A 94 13.19 -20.66 19.74
N GLU A 95 14.10 -20.79 18.77
CA GLU A 95 14.10 -19.95 17.57
C GLU A 95 12.88 -20.20 16.69
N ALA A 96 12.45 -21.46 16.55
CA ALA A 96 11.23 -21.80 15.84
C ALA A 96 9.99 -21.09 16.42
N LEU A 97 9.84 -21.15 17.75
CA LEU A 97 8.74 -20.50 18.45
C LEU A 97 8.80 -18.98 18.32
N SER A 98 10.00 -18.38 18.34
CA SER A 98 10.16 -16.95 18.10
C SER A 98 9.72 -16.56 16.69
N ALA A 99 10.15 -17.29 15.66
CA ALA A 99 9.80 -17.01 14.27
C ALA A 99 8.29 -17.16 14.03
N PHE A 100 7.64 -18.20 14.56
CA PHE A 100 6.18 -18.33 14.45
C PHE A 100 5.42 -17.21 15.16
N LYS A 101 5.91 -16.72 16.30
CA LYS A 101 5.31 -15.56 16.97
C LYS A 101 5.39 -14.30 16.12
N GLN A 102 6.50 -14.10 15.40
CA GLN A 102 6.65 -12.97 14.49
C GLN A 102 5.67 -13.09 13.31
N ALA A 103 5.53 -14.28 12.74
CA ALA A 103 4.54 -14.54 11.68
C ALA A 103 3.11 -14.21 12.14
N LEU A 104 2.71 -14.68 13.33
CA LEU A 104 1.38 -14.42 13.89
C LEU A 104 1.15 -12.96 14.31
N GLY A 105 2.20 -12.18 14.54
CA GLY A 105 2.08 -10.76 14.88
C GLY A 105 1.87 -9.84 13.66
N LEU A 106 1.95 -10.39 12.46
CA LEU A 106 1.80 -9.66 11.20
C LEU A 106 0.41 -9.83 10.57
N ASP A 107 -0.30 -10.92 10.89
CA ASP A 107 -1.72 -11.17 10.58
C ASP A 107 -2.65 -10.30 11.46
#